data_AF-A0A3N2D4U4-F1
#
_entry.id   AF-A0A3N2D4U4-F1
#
_cell.length_a   1.000
_cell.length_b   1.000
_cell.length_c   1.000
_cell.angle_alpha   90.00
_cell.angle_beta   90.00
_cell.angle_gamma   90.00
#
_symmetry.space_group_name_H-M   'P 1'
#
loop_
_entity.id
_entity.type
_entity.pdbx_description
1 polymer ?
#
loop_
_entity_poly.entity_id
_entity_poly.type
_entity_poly.pdbx_seq_one_letter_code
_entity_poly.pdbx_strand_id
1 'polypeptide(L)'
;MSQLIASDNRVAVIGLGKSGVSAARFLTAKGIPFDVFDSREKVAGLDEFCRKYPQIKVSCGALDAEQMASYKQLVVSPGVSLAVPALAYAEEQGAELLGDISLFSQYVTAPFVAITGSNAKSTVTTLVAEMALHDGKRVAVGGNLGMPALDLLLDHPDAELFVIELSSFQLERTEVLGADVATILNVSEDHLDRYSGMLAYQQSKQRVYRRSSAAVFNRADVLTQPLVSQNMKVVSFGLSKPDLNDYGLLDVAGTEYLAKGLTPLIASEELKLPGRHNIENALSALALGELVGLNTEAMLATLKTFSGLRHRCQWLAEINSVAYFNDSKGTNVGASIAAINGLSGGEGQVILIAGGVAKGADFSELAELIADKVKALVAIGEAAATLAKLVDGRIPCVFASSMAEAVAEASAAAAPGDTVLLSPACASFDMFDSFEHRGELFEHAVFSLTEVK
;
A
#
# COMPACT_ATOMS: atom_id res chain seq x y z
N MET A 1 43.14 3.58 -26.07
CA MET A 1 42.32 2.48 -26.63
C MET A 1 42.34 1.34 -25.62
N SER A 2 41.34 1.26 -24.76
CA SER A 2 41.22 0.21 -23.75
C SER A 2 39.76 -0.24 -23.70
N GLN A 3 39.49 -1.31 -24.44
CA GLN A 3 38.39 -2.27 -24.30
C GLN A 3 37.00 -1.70 -23.96
N LEU A 4 36.37 -1.02 -24.91
CA LEU A 4 34.92 -1.14 -25.10
C LEU A 4 34.66 -2.48 -25.79
N ILE A 5 34.59 -3.56 -25.02
CA ILE A 5 33.80 -4.72 -25.45
C ILE A 5 32.44 -4.48 -24.84
N ALA A 6 31.58 -3.76 -25.57
CA ALA A 6 30.16 -3.73 -25.28
C ALA A 6 29.69 -5.18 -25.36
N SER A 7 29.50 -5.83 -24.21
CA SER A 7 28.83 -7.11 -24.20
C SER A 7 27.36 -6.82 -24.48
N ASP A 8 26.93 -7.16 -25.69
CA ASP A 8 25.60 -6.90 -26.27
C ASP A 8 24.39 -7.36 -25.42
N ASN A 9 24.64 -7.97 -24.25
CA ASN A 9 23.66 -8.53 -23.31
C ASN A 9 23.76 -7.98 -21.86
N ARG A 10 24.50 -6.89 -21.59
CA ARG A 10 24.55 -6.29 -20.26
C ARG A 10 23.39 -5.31 -20.03
N VAL A 11 22.77 -5.39 -18.85
CA VAL A 11 21.73 -4.46 -18.38
C VAL A 11 22.35 -3.40 -17.47
N ALA A 12 21.86 -2.17 -17.50
CA ALA A 12 22.19 -1.17 -16.49
C ALA A 12 21.03 -1.00 -15.50
N VAL A 13 21.28 -1.17 -14.21
CA VAL A 13 20.30 -0.90 -13.14
C VAL A 13 20.53 0.51 -12.61
N ILE A 14 19.53 1.37 -12.71
CA ILE A 14 19.62 2.79 -12.31
C ILE A 14 18.86 3.02 -11.00
N GLY A 15 19.61 3.37 -9.95
CA GLY A 15 19.18 3.61 -8.58
C GLY A 15 19.21 2.35 -7.73
N LEU A 16 19.96 2.35 -6.62
CA LEU A 16 20.12 1.23 -5.68
C LEU A 16 19.15 1.35 -4.48
N GLY A 17 17.92 1.81 -4.73
CA GLY A 17 16.85 1.76 -3.73
C GLY A 17 16.30 0.35 -3.54
N LYS A 18 15.18 0.19 -2.82
CA LYS A 18 14.51 -1.12 -2.65
C LYS A 18 14.27 -1.83 -3.99
N SER A 19 13.68 -1.15 -4.98
CA SER A 19 13.47 -1.71 -6.32
C SER A 19 14.79 -2.04 -7.05
N GLY A 20 15.84 -1.23 -6.89
CA GLY A 20 17.14 -1.50 -7.52
C GLY A 20 17.84 -2.73 -6.96
N VAL A 21 17.80 -2.90 -5.63
CA VAL A 21 18.32 -4.10 -4.97
C VAL A 21 17.53 -5.34 -5.40
N SER A 22 16.20 -5.22 -5.50
CA SER A 22 15.32 -6.27 -6.01
C SER A 22 15.65 -6.66 -7.46
N ALA A 23 15.83 -5.67 -8.35
CA ALA A 23 16.24 -5.89 -9.73
C ALA A 23 17.61 -6.57 -9.81
N ALA A 24 18.59 -6.12 -9.02
CA ALA A 24 19.90 -6.73 -8.97
C ALA A 24 19.85 -8.20 -8.51
N ARG A 25 19.04 -8.50 -7.49
CA ARG A 25 18.82 -9.87 -7.01
C ARG A 25 18.18 -10.75 -8.10
N PHE A 26 17.16 -10.24 -8.77
CA PHE A 26 16.47 -10.92 -9.86
C PHE A 26 17.38 -11.21 -11.06
N LEU A 27 18.10 -10.20 -11.55
CA LEU A 27 19.04 -10.35 -12.67
C LEU A 27 20.15 -11.35 -12.33
N THR A 28 20.65 -11.32 -11.09
CA THR A 28 21.63 -12.31 -10.60
C THR A 28 21.04 -13.73 -10.64
N ALA A 29 19.82 -13.93 -10.13
CA ALA A 29 19.16 -15.25 -10.11
C ALA A 29 18.86 -15.78 -11.51
N LYS A 30 18.63 -14.89 -12.49
CA LYS A 30 18.45 -15.26 -13.91
C LYS A 30 19.76 -15.41 -14.68
N GLY A 31 20.92 -15.13 -14.06
CA GLY A 31 22.22 -15.16 -14.74
C GLY A 31 22.39 -14.07 -15.79
N ILE A 32 21.63 -12.97 -15.70
CA ILE A 32 21.71 -11.85 -16.64
C ILE A 32 22.82 -10.91 -16.14
N PRO A 33 23.85 -10.61 -16.96
CA PRO A 33 24.93 -9.70 -16.56
C PRO A 33 24.42 -8.27 -16.45
N PHE A 34 24.81 -7.54 -15.39
CA PHE A 34 24.42 -6.15 -15.23
C PHE A 34 25.46 -5.32 -14.47
N ASP A 35 25.33 -4.00 -14.60
CA ASP A 35 26.03 -2.98 -13.82
C ASP A 35 25.02 -2.10 -13.09
N VAL A 36 25.44 -1.44 -12.01
CA VAL A 36 24.58 -0.56 -11.22
C VAL A 36 25.10 0.88 -11.22
N PHE A 37 24.17 1.81 -11.35
CA PHE A 37 24.44 3.24 -11.32
C PHE A 37 23.51 3.93 -10.32
N ASP A 38 24.01 4.86 -9.52
CA ASP A 38 23.17 5.68 -8.64
C ASP A 38 23.63 7.13 -8.69
N SER A 39 22.69 8.06 -8.92
CA SER A 39 23.02 9.48 -9.05
C SER A 39 23.49 10.12 -7.74
N ARG A 40 23.29 9.45 -6.60
CA ARG A 40 23.74 9.93 -5.29
C ARG A 40 25.17 9.52 -5.04
N GLU A 41 25.97 10.44 -4.52
CA GLU A 41 27.33 10.18 -4.03
C GLU A 41 27.33 9.22 -2.83
N LYS A 42 26.32 9.33 -1.96
CA LYS A 42 26.16 8.49 -0.76
C LYS A 42 24.87 7.70 -0.86
N VAL A 43 25.01 6.40 -1.03
CA VAL A 43 23.90 5.45 -1.17
C VAL A 43 23.83 4.59 0.08
N ALA A 44 22.67 4.61 0.74
CA ALA A 44 22.43 3.74 1.90
C ALA A 44 22.47 2.25 1.47
N GLY A 45 23.16 1.41 2.24
CA GLY A 45 23.27 -0.03 1.97
C GLY A 45 24.28 -0.41 0.88
N LEU A 46 25.03 0.54 0.31
CA LEU A 46 26.01 0.28 -0.75
C LEU A 46 27.09 -0.73 -0.33
N ASP A 47 27.68 -0.55 0.86
CA ASP A 47 28.75 -1.46 1.33
C ASP A 47 28.25 -2.89 1.50
N GLU A 48 27.01 -3.07 1.99
CA GLU A 48 26.39 -4.37 2.13
C GLU A 48 26.11 -4.99 0.75
N PHE A 49 25.59 -4.20 -0.19
CA PHE A 49 25.35 -4.63 -1.56
C PHE A 49 26.64 -5.09 -2.24
N CYS A 50 27.71 -4.31 -2.18
CA CYS A 50 29.01 -4.65 -2.78
C CYS A 50 29.63 -5.90 -2.14
N ARG A 51 29.44 -6.12 -0.82
CA ARG A 51 29.87 -7.36 -0.15
C ARG A 51 29.09 -8.58 -0.63
N LYS A 52 27.78 -8.43 -0.85
CA LYS A 52 26.90 -9.50 -1.32
C LYS A 52 27.10 -9.81 -2.81
N TYR A 53 27.47 -8.80 -3.60
CA TYR A 53 27.61 -8.87 -5.06
C TYR A 53 28.95 -8.30 -5.54
N PRO A 54 30.11 -8.86 -5.12
CA PRO A 54 31.43 -8.30 -5.38
C PRO A 54 31.83 -8.24 -6.86
N GLN A 55 31.18 -9.04 -7.71
CA GLN A 55 31.40 -9.10 -9.15
C GLN A 55 30.66 -8.00 -9.93
N ILE A 56 29.77 -7.26 -9.27
CA ILE A 56 28.88 -6.29 -9.92
C ILE A 56 29.52 -4.91 -9.81
N LYS A 57 29.72 -4.26 -10.95
CA LYS A 57 30.26 -2.90 -10.99
C LYS A 57 29.19 -1.93 -10.52
N VAL A 58 29.54 -1.09 -9.55
CA VAL A 58 28.67 -0.02 -9.05
C VAL A 58 29.35 1.34 -9.25
N SER A 59 28.65 2.27 -9.87
CA SER A 59 29.08 3.66 -10.05
C SER A 59 28.12 4.62 -9.34
N CYS A 60 28.66 5.53 -8.53
CA CYS A 60 27.90 6.58 -7.85
C CYS A 60 28.24 7.96 -8.41
N GLY A 61 27.31 8.90 -8.33
CA GLY A 61 27.44 10.25 -8.87
C GLY A 61 26.73 10.44 -10.20
N ALA A 62 26.97 11.57 -10.88
CA ALA A 62 26.25 11.94 -12.10
C ALA A 62 26.30 10.83 -13.18
N LEU A 63 25.15 10.58 -13.82
CA LEU A 63 25.04 9.59 -14.90
C LEU A 63 25.69 10.15 -16.18
N ASP A 64 26.64 9.40 -16.74
CA ASP A 64 27.29 9.74 -18.01
C ASP A 64 26.44 9.28 -19.21
N ALA A 65 26.13 10.20 -20.13
CA ALA A 65 25.21 9.94 -21.23
C ALA A 65 25.73 8.89 -22.22
N GLU A 66 27.00 8.97 -22.62
CA GLU A 66 27.63 8.02 -23.53
C GLU A 66 27.72 6.62 -22.91
N GLN A 67 28.03 6.56 -21.62
CA GLN A 67 28.01 5.30 -20.88
C GLN A 67 26.61 4.71 -20.84
N MET A 68 25.56 5.48 -20.56
CA MET A 68 24.18 4.99 -20.54
C MET A 68 23.73 4.50 -21.92
N ALA A 69 24.06 5.24 -22.98
CA ALA A 69 23.76 4.87 -24.36
C ALA A 69 24.48 3.58 -24.83
N SER A 70 25.54 3.15 -24.12
CA SER A 70 26.21 1.88 -24.44
C SER A 70 25.44 0.61 -24.02
N TYR A 71 24.38 0.75 -23.20
CA TYR A 71 23.53 -0.36 -22.76
C TYR A 71 22.27 -0.43 -23.62
N LYS A 72 21.87 -1.65 -24.03
CA LYS A 72 20.61 -1.86 -24.77
C LYS A 72 19.37 -1.82 -23.88
N GLN A 73 19.53 -2.11 -22.59
CA GLN A 73 18.44 -2.15 -21.61
C GLN A 73 18.87 -1.47 -20.32
N LEU A 74 18.04 -0.55 -19.83
CA LEU A 74 18.22 0.13 -18.55
C LEU A 74 17.00 -0.16 -17.66
N VAL A 75 17.22 -0.76 -16.49
CA VAL A 75 16.19 -0.95 -15.47
C VAL A 75 16.22 0.24 -14.52
N VAL A 76 15.28 1.16 -14.68
CA VAL A 76 15.23 2.45 -13.99
C VAL A 76 14.29 2.40 -12.79
N SER A 77 14.82 2.67 -11.59
CA SER A 77 14.03 2.75 -10.36
C SER A 77 12.94 3.83 -10.45
N PRO A 78 11.74 3.62 -9.85
CA PRO A 78 10.63 4.58 -9.91
C PRO A 78 10.95 5.98 -9.37
N GLY A 79 11.92 6.08 -8.45
CA GLY A 79 12.37 7.34 -7.87
C GLY A 79 13.25 8.20 -8.77
N VAL A 80 13.76 7.66 -9.88
CA VAL A 80 14.66 8.37 -10.80
C VAL A 80 13.85 8.94 -11.96
N SER A 81 13.88 10.27 -12.14
CA SER A 81 13.16 10.92 -13.25
C SER A 81 13.66 10.42 -14.61
N LEU A 82 12.74 10.09 -15.52
CA LEU A 82 13.09 9.73 -16.91
C LEU A 82 13.60 10.94 -17.70
N ALA A 83 13.28 12.17 -17.26
CA ALA A 83 13.75 13.40 -17.88
C ALA A 83 15.23 13.71 -17.58
N VAL A 84 15.96 12.82 -16.89
CA VAL A 84 17.41 12.95 -16.71
C VAL A 84 18.08 12.90 -18.09
N PRO A 85 18.90 13.90 -18.47
CA PRO A 85 19.44 13.99 -19.83
C PRO A 85 20.17 12.73 -20.32
N ALA A 86 20.91 12.05 -19.44
CA ALA A 86 21.61 10.82 -19.78
C ALA A 86 20.67 9.65 -20.13
N LEU A 87 19.50 9.56 -19.50
CA LEU A 87 18.51 8.51 -19.78
C LEU A 87 17.75 8.82 -21.07
N ALA A 88 17.36 10.07 -21.27
CA ALA A 88 16.74 10.53 -22.52
C ALA A 88 17.66 10.30 -23.71
N TYR A 89 18.96 10.61 -23.58
CA TYR A 89 19.94 10.35 -24.62
C TYR A 89 20.08 8.84 -24.92
N ALA A 90 20.13 7.99 -23.89
CA ALA A 90 20.20 6.54 -24.10
C ALA A 90 18.97 6.00 -24.85
N GLU A 91 17.78 6.47 -24.51
CA GLU A 91 16.54 6.14 -25.22
C GLU A 91 16.55 6.61 -26.68
N GLU A 92 17.03 7.84 -26.95
CA GLU A 92 17.23 8.36 -28.31
C GLU A 92 18.23 7.52 -29.13
N GLN A 93 19.23 6.92 -28.48
CA GLN A 93 20.18 5.98 -29.10
C GLN A 93 19.62 4.55 -29.22
N GLY A 94 18.36 4.31 -28.83
CA GLY A 94 17.65 3.05 -29.00
C GLY A 94 17.71 2.10 -27.80
N ALA A 95 18.14 2.57 -26.63
CA ALA A 95 18.08 1.78 -25.41
C ALA A 95 16.64 1.66 -24.89
N GLU A 96 16.26 0.47 -24.43
CA GLU A 96 14.97 0.22 -23.81
C GLU A 96 15.02 0.59 -22.32
N LEU A 97 14.17 1.54 -21.91
CA LEU A 97 14.02 1.93 -20.50
C LEU A 97 12.89 1.10 -19.85
N LEU A 98 13.27 0.22 -18.94
CA LEU A 98 12.37 -0.68 -18.21
C LEU A 98 12.20 -0.26 -16.76
N GLY A 99 11.00 -0.45 -16.21
CA GLY A 99 10.78 -0.45 -14.76
C GLY A 99 10.90 -1.86 -14.16
N ASP A 100 10.90 -1.94 -12.83
CA ASP A 100 10.80 -3.21 -12.10
C ASP A 100 9.52 -3.98 -12.45
N ILE A 101 8.39 -3.27 -12.60
CA ILE A 101 7.11 -3.86 -13.00
C ILE A 101 7.10 -4.35 -14.45
N SER A 102 7.79 -3.67 -15.36
CA SER A 102 7.93 -4.10 -16.75
C SER A 102 8.74 -5.38 -16.85
N LEU A 103 9.78 -5.51 -16.02
CA LEU A 103 10.53 -6.76 -15.93
C LEU A 103 9.70 -7.85 -15.23
N PHE A 104 8.91 -7.52 -14.22
CA PHE A 104 7.98 -8.48 -13.60
C PHE A 104 6.99 -9.06 -14.62
N SER A 105 6.33 -8.23 -15.43
CA SER A 105 5.33 -8.69 -16.41
C SER A 105 5.91 -9.60 -17.49
N GLN A 106 7.20 -9.45 -17.81
CA GLN A 106 7.89 -10.33 -18.78
C GLN A 106 8.18 -11.74 -18.23
N TYR A 107 8.26 -11.90 -16.91
CA TYR A 107 8.70 -13.14 -16.27
C TYR A 107 7.67 -13.81 -15.36
N VAL A 108 6.53 -13.16 -15.10
CA VAL A 108 5.43 -13.77 -14.34
C VAL A 108 4.84 -14.95 -15.11
N THR A 109 4.64 -16.08 -14.42
CA THR A 109 4.18 -17.34 -15.02
C THR A 109 2.79 -17.77 -14.59
N ALA A 110 2.19 -17.06 -13.64
CA ALA A 110 0.84 -17.29 -13.14
C ALA A 110 -0.01 -16.03 -13.33
N PRO A 111 -1.35 -16.13 -13.26
CA PRO A 111 -2.22 -14.98 -13.37
C PRO A 111 -1.88 -13.89 -12.36
N PHE A 112 -2.09 -12.63 -12.73
CA PHE A 112 -1.92 -11.53 -11.79
C PHE A 112 -2.99 -10.44 -11.87
N VAL A 113 -3.32 -9.91 -10.69
CA VAL A 113 -4.22 -8.78 -10.49
C VAL A 113 -3.40 -7.52 -10.28
N ALA A 114 -3.68 -6.47 -11.05
CA ALA A 114 -3.02 -5.18 -10.95
C ALA A 114 -3.96 -4.11 -10.37
N ILE A 115 -3.62 -3.55 -9.22
CA ILE A 115 -4.49 -2.60 -8.50
C ILE A 115 -3.80 -1.25 -8.39
N THR A 116 -4.42 -0.22 -8.95
CA THR A 116 -4.01 1.17 -8.72
C THR A 116 -5.19 2.05 -8.34
N GLY A 117 -4.90 3.29 -7.97
CA GLY A 117 -5.86 4.27 -7.46
C GLY A 117 -5.13 5.38 -6.71
N SER A 118 -5.85 6.43 -6.35
CA SER A 118 -5.30 7.46 -5.45
C SER A 118 -5.36 6.92 -4.02
N ASN A 119 -6.53 6.41 -3.63
CA ASN A 119 -6.80 5.86 -2.32
C ASN A 119 -7.13 4.36 -2.35
N ALA A 120 -7.16 3.73 -1.17
CA ALA A 120 -7.60 2.36 -0.91
C ALA A 120 -6.85 1.20 -1.59
N LYS A 121 -5.86 1.48 -2.44
CA LYS A 121 -4.99 0.48 -3.11
C LYS A 121 -4.60 -0.67 -2.20
N SER A 122 -3.93 -0.37 -1.09
CA SER A 122 -3.42 -1.39 -0.19
C SER A 122 -4.52 -2.23 0.44
N THR A 123 -5.66 -1.61 0.76
CA THR A 123 -6.82 -2.30 1.35
C THR A 123 -7.38 -3.32 0.36
N VAL A 124 -7.61 -2.91 -0.89
CA VAL A 124 -8.14 -3.81 -1.92
C VAL A 124 -7.11 -4.88 -2.31
N THR A 125 -5.82 -4.52 -2.45
CA THR A 125 -4.73 -5.47 -2.70
C THR A 125 -4.68 -6.56 -1.62
N THR A 126 -4.76 -6.17 -0.35
CA THR A 126 -4.74 -7.14 0.75
C THR A 126 -6.03 -7.94 0.80
N LEU A 127 -7.19 -7.31 0.60
CA LEU A 127 -8.47 -7.99 0.61
C LEU A 127 -8.57 -9.06 -0.49
N VAL A 128 -8.16 -8.76 -1.73
CA VAL A 128 -8.12 -9.74 -2.82
C VAL A 128 -7.16 -10.89 -2.51
N ALA A 129 -6.04 -10.60 -1.85
CA ALA A 129 -5.11 -11.63 -1.43
C ALA A 129 -5.68 -12.56 -0.35
N GLU A 130 -6.30 -12.00 0.70
CA GLU A 130 -6.98 -12.76 1.75
C GLU A 130 -8.12 -13.62 1.16
N MET A 131 -8.88 -13.07 0.20
CA MET A 131 -9.91 -13.84 -0.52
C MET A 131 -9.32 -15.05 -1.24
N ALA A 132 -8.18 -14.86 -1.91
CA ALA A 132 -7.51 -15.94 -2.63
C ALA A 132 -6.84 -16.96 -1.70
N LEU A 133 -6.30 -16.53 -0.55
CA LEU A 133 -5.79 -17.43 0.49
C LEU A 133 -6.92 -18.26 1.11
N HIS A 134 -8.08 -17.65 1.36
CA HIS A 134 -9.27 -18.34 1.88
C HIS A 134 -9.85 -19.33 0.85
N ASP A 135 -9.71 -19.03 -0.44
CA ASP A 135 -10.02 -19.94 -1.55
C ASP A 135 -8.97 -21.07 -1.70
N GLY A 136 -7.94 -21.10 -0.85
CA GLY A 136 -6.92 -22.14 -0.83
C GLY A 136 -5.82 -21.98 -1.90
N LYS A 137 -5.73 -20.81 -2.56
CA LYS A 137 -4.66 -20.53 -3.53
C LYS A 137 -3.35 -20.16 -2.83
N ARG A 138 -2.24 -20.50 -3.46
CA ARG A 138 -0.92 -19.93 -3.12
C ARG A 138 -0.82 -18.53 -3.74
N VAL A 139 -0.80 -17.50 -2.90
CA VAL A 139 -0.86 -16.11 -3.35
C VAL A 139 0.43 -15.38 -2.99
N ALA A 140 0.96 -14.61 -3.95
CA ALA A 140 2.07 -13.69 -3.72
C ALA A 140 1.57 -12.25 -3.85
N VAL A 141 1.83 -11.41 -2.83
CA VAL A 141 1.30 -10.05 -2.74
C VAL A 141 2.43 -9.06 -2.65
N GLY A 142 2.41 -8.04 -3.49
CA GLY A 142 3.39 -6.96 -3.33
C GLY A 142 3.32 -5.86 -4.39
N GLY A 143 4.48 -5.43 -4.86
CA GLY A 143 4.62 -4.27 -5.76
C GLY A 143 4.96 -3.00 -4.98
N ASN A 144 4.05 -2.02 -4.99
CA ASN A 144 4.17 -0.81 -4.17
C ASN A 144 3.85 -1.05 -2.69
N LEU A 145 3.08 -2.10 -2.40
CA LEU A 145 2.83 -2.61 -1.06
C LEU A 145 3.84 -3.71 -0.73
N GLY A 146 4.37 -3.73 0.49
CA GLY A 146 5.17 -4.86 0.98
C GLY A 146 6.42 -5.14 0.14
N MET A 147 6.51 -6.35 -0.40
CA MET A 147 7.68 -6.85 -1.13
C MET A 147 7.70 -6.33 -2.58
N PRO A 148 8.85 -5.90 -3.12
CA PRO A 148 8.98 -5.54 -4.53
C PRO A 148 8.58 -6.69 -5.48
N ALA A 149 7.99 -6.38 -6.63
CA ALA A 149 7.41 -7.38 -7.53
C ALA A 149 8.42 -8.43 -8.03
N LEU A 150 9.67 -8.03 -8.28
CA LEU A 150 10.72 -8.97 -8.74
C LEU A 150 11.16 -9.94 -7.66
N ASP A 151 11.11 -9.55 -6.38
CA ASP A 151 11.38 -10.47 -5.27
C ASP A 151 10.28 -11.52 -5.14
N LEU A 152 9.01 -11.16 -5.41
CA LEU A 152 7.90 -12.12 -5.39
C LEU A 152 8.14 -13.28 -6.37
N LEU A 153 8.68 -13.01 -7.55
CA LEU A 153 8.99 -14.05 -8.54
C LEU A 153 10.05 -15.04 -8.06
N LEU A 154 10.96 -14.59 -7.18
CA LEU A 154 12.02 -15.43 -6.62
C LEU A 154 11.57 -16.18 -5.36
N ASP A 155 10.84 -15.47 -4.49
CA ASP A 155 10.44 -15.97 -3.17
C ASP A 155 9.18 -16.82 -3.21
N HIS A 156 8.35 -16.64 -4.24
CA HIS A 156 7.09 -17.39 -4.43
C HIS A 156 6.98 -17.94 -5.88
N PRO A 157 7.91 -18.79 -6.32
CA PRO A 157 7.93 -19.31 -7.70
C PRO A 157 6.75 -20.25 -8.02
N ASP A 158 6.06 -20.75 -7.00
CA ASP A 158 4.93 -21.68 -7.09
C ASP A 158 3.57 -21.00 -6.84
N ALA A 159 3.54 -19.66 -6.77
CA ALA A 159 2.32 -18.88 -6.63
C ALA A 159 1.35 -19.15 -7.79
N GLU A 160 0.08 -19.30 -7.45
CA GLU A 160 -1.03 -19.50 -8.37
C GLU A 160 -1.71 -18.18 -8.75
N LEU A 161 -1.46 -17.14 -7.97
CA LEU A 161 -1.96 -15.80 -8.19
C LEU A 161 -0.99 -14.76 -7.63
N PHE A 162 -0.69 -13.73 -8.41
CA PHE A 162 0.00 -12.54 -7.93
C PHE A 162 -0.99 -11.39 -7.75
N VAL A 163 -0.93 -10.68 -6.64
CA VAL A 163 -1.76 -9.49 -6.39
C VAL A 163 -0.84 -8.29 -6.20
N ILE A 164 -0.78 -7.44 -7.21
CA ILE A 164 0.24 -6.39 -7.34
C ILE A 164 -0.40 -5.01 -7.16
N GLU A 165 -0.01 -4.32 -6.10
CA GLU A 165 -0.28 -2.89 -5.93
C GLU A 165 0.65 -2.08 -6.83
N LEU A 166 0.11 -1.15 -7.62
CA LEU A 166 0.87 -0.30 -8.52
C LEU A 166 0.66 1.19 -8.22
N SER A 167 1.78 1.92 -8.14
CA SER A 167 1.78 3.39 -8.13
C SER A 167 1.70 3.97 -9.55
N SER A 168 1.34 5.25 -9.68
CA SER A 168 1.39 5.94 -10.97
C SER A 168 2.81 6.07 -11.52
N PHE A 169 3.83 6.09 -10.64
CA PHE A 169 5.23 6.16 -11.04
C PHE A 169 5.72 4.85 -11.66
N GLN A 170 5.31 3.71 -11.11
CA GLN A 170 5.62 2.41 -11.70
C GLN A 170 4.94 2.27 -13.07
N LEU A 171 3.66 2.61 -13.16
CA LEU A 171 2.89 2.51 -14.41
C LEU A 171 3.43 3.41 -15.52
N GLU A 172 4.01 4.57 -15.20
CA GLU A 172 4.64 5.45 -16.19
C GLU A 172 5.74 4.75 -17.00
N ARG A 173 6.44 3.81 -16.37
CA ARG A 173 7.57 3.05 -16.94
C ARG A 173 7.17 1.68 -17.48
N THR A 174 5.86 1.39 -17.48
CA THR A 174 5.31 0.12 -17.96
C THR A 174 4.49 0.36 -19.20
N GLU A 175 5.12 0.13 -20.35
CA GLU A 175 4.43 0.27 -21.63
C GLU A 175 3.37 -0.82 -21.82
N VAL A 176 3.71 -2.04 -21.42
CA VAL A 176 2.88 -3.24 -21.53
C VAL A 176 2.84 -3.93 -20.18
N LEU A 177 1.67 -3.90 -19.53
CA LEU A 177 1.47 -4.60 -18.27
C LEU A 177 1.01 -6.03 -18.51
N GLY A 178 -0.05 -6.24 -19.29
CA GLY A 178 -0.52 -7.59 -19.59
C GLY A 178 -1.18 -8.31 -18.41
N ALA A 179 -1.86 -7.58 -17.51
CA ALA A 179 -2.52 -8.17 -16.34
C ALA A 179 -3.74 -9.01 -16.75
N ASP A 180 -4.00 -10.10 -16.05
CA ASP A 180 -5.25 -10.85 -16.22
C ASP A 180 -6.45 -9.98 -15.84
N VAL A 181 -6.31 -9.25 -14.73
CA VAL A 181 -7.32 -8.29 -14.27
C VAL A 181 -6.65 -7.03 -13.74
N ALA A 182 -7.11 -5.87 -14.16
CA ALA A 182 -6.61 -4.58 -13.71
C ALA A 182 -7.72 -3.68 -13.18
N THR A 183 -7.39 -2.77 -12.26
CA THR A 183 -8.32 -1.73 -11.80
C THR A 183 -7.65 -0.40 -11.52
N ILE A 184 -8.40 0.67 -11.75
CA ILE A 184 -8.21 1.97 -11.12
C ILE A 184 -9.38 2.17 -10.16
N LEU A 185 -9.10 2.25 -8.85
CA LEU A 185 -10.15 2.36 -7.83
C LEU A 185 -10.81 3.75 -7.81
N ASN A 186 -9.99 4.80 -7.99
CA ASN A 186 -10.38 6.20 -7.98
C ASN A 186 -9.21 7.08 -8.44
N VAL A 187 -9.53 8.26 -8.97
CA VAL A 187 -8.58 9.32 -9.37
C VAL A 187 -8.97 10.63 -8.69
N SER A 188 -8.20 11.03 -7.69
CA SER A 188 -8.32 12.32 -6.99
C SER A 188 -6.98 13.05 -7.03
N GLU A 189 -6.96 14.35 -6.77
CA GLU A 189 -5.73 15.14 -6.77
C GLU A 189 -4.73 14.55 -5.76
N ASP A 190 -3.61 14.08 -6.27
CA ASP A 190 -2.51 13.48 -5.52
C ASP A 190 -1.25 13.58 -6.40
N HIS A 191 -0.09 13.85 -5.79
CA HIS A 191 1.20 13.96 -6.49
C HIS A 191 1.30 14.99 -7.66
N LEU A 192 0.60 16.13 -7.58
CA LEU A 192 0.66 17.18 -8.62
C LEU A 192 2.04 17.87 -8.76
N ASP A 193 2.94 17.68 -7.80
CA ASP A 193 4.32 18.18 -7.83
C ASP A 193 5.16 17.55 -8.95
N ARG A 194 4.79 16.37 -9.43
CA ARG A 194 5.54 15.63 -10.47
C ARG A 194 4.87 15.55 -11.83
N TYR A 195 3.58 15.86 -11.91
CA TYR A 195 2.84 15.80 -13.16
C TYR A 195 2.54 17.21 -13.65
N SER A 196 2.55 17.42 -14.96
CA SER A 196 2.16 18.70 -15.58
C SER A 196 0.67 19.06 -15.36
N GLY A 197 -0.09 18.16 -14.74
CA GLY A 197 -1.47 18.34 -14.31
C GLY A 197 -2.19 17.01 -14.12
N MET A 198 -3.46 17.09 -13.74
CA MET A 198 -4.32 15.93 -13.48
C MET A 198 -4.44 14.98 -14.67
N LEU A 199 -4.42 15.51 -15.91
CA LEU A 199 -4.51 14.69 -17.12
C LEU A 199 -3.31 13.75 -17.27
N ALA A 200 -2.09 14.24 -17.01
CA ALA A 200 -0.89 13.42 -17.08
C ALA A 200 -0.87 12.34 -15.99
N TYR A 201 -1.34 12.68 -14.78
CA TYR A 201 -1.52 11.73 -13.69
C TYR A 201 -2.52 10.62 -14.03
N GLN A 202 -3.69 10.99 -14.56
CA GLN A 202 -4.72 10.05 -15.03
C GLN A 202 -4.17 9.15 -16.13
N GLN A 203 -3.54 9.72 -17.17
CA GLN A 203 -2.96 8.96 -18.28
C GLN A 203 -1.93 7.95 -17.79
N SER A 204 -1.17 8.28 -16.74
CA SER A 204 -0.25 7.31 -16.14
C SER A 204 -0.97 6.12 -15.53
N LYS A 205 -2.03 6.33 -14.74
CA LYS A 205 -2.80 5.21 -14.17
C LYS A 205 -3.52 4.38 -15.23
N GLN A 206 -4.03 5.01 -16.30
CA GLN A 206 -4.68 4.32 -17.42
C GLN A 206 -3.77 3.29 -18.12
N ARG A 207 -2.44 3.40 -17.96
CA ARG A 207 -1.51 2.37 -18.44
C ARG A 207 -1.74 1.00 -17.80
N VAL A 208 -2.39 0.92 -16.63
CA VAL A 208 -2.72 -0.35 -15.95
C VAL A 208 -3.59 -1.27 -16.80
N TYR A 209 -4.38 -0.71 -17.73
CA TYR A 209 -5.25 -1.50 -18.61
C TYR A 209 -4.56 -1.96 -19.90
N ARG A 210 -3.32 -1.55 -20.16
CA ARG A 210 -2.64 -1.87 -21.42
C ARG A 210 -2.33 -3.36 -21.53
N ARG A 211 -2.97 -3.98 -22.52
CA ARG A 211 -2.96 -5.43 -22.80
C ARG A 211 -3.54 -6.28 -21.67
N SER A 212 -4.31 -5.68 -20.76
CA SER A 212 -4.98 -6.45 -19.72
C SER A 212 -6.18 -7.21 -20.29
N SER A 213 -6.44 -8.42 -19.79
CA SER A 213 -7.53 -9.28 -20.29
C SER A 213 -8.90 -8.82 -19.77
N ALA A 214 -8.95 -8.30 -18.55
CA ALA A 214 -10.13 -7.72 -17.95
C ALA A 214 -9.83 -6.44 -17.16
N ALA A 215 -10.86 -5.58 -17.03
CA ALA A 215 -10.80 -4.34 -16.29
C ALA A 215 -11.97 -4.21 -15.32
N VAL A 216 -11.67 -3.73 -14.11
CA VAL A 216 -12.63 -3.33 -13.09
C VAL A 216 -12.51 -1.83 -12.88
N PHE A 217 -13.61 -1.08 -12.97
CA PHE A 217 -13.57 0.38 -12.82
C PHE A 217 -14.70 0.90 -11.91
N ASN A 218 -14.48 2.08 -11.32
CA ASN A 218 -15.47 2.73 -10.47
C ASN A 218 -16.47 3.50 -11.32
N ARG A 219 -17.75 3.09 -11.31
CA ARG A 219 -18.81 3.74 -12.09
C ARG A 219 -19.12 5.16 -11.61
N ALA A 220 -18.77 5.50 -10.36
CA ALA A 220 -18.92 6.85 -9.83
C ALA A 220 -17.77 7.79 -10.26
N ASP A 221 -16.67 7.25 -10.78
CA ASP A 221 -15.50 8.01 -11.22
C ASP A 221 -15.12 7.68 -12.67
N VAL A 222 -15.59 8.53 -13.59
CA VAL A 222 -15.37 8.40 -15.03
C VAL A 222 -13.89 8.34 -15.43
N LEU A 223 -12.98 8.89 -14.60
CA LEU A 223 -11.54 8.88 -14.89
C LEU A 223 -10.92 7.49 -14.73
N THR A 224 -11.61 6.58 -14.05
CA THR A 224 -11.20 5.18 -13.86
C THR A 224 -11.59 4.27 -15.02
N GLN A 225 -12.55 4.69 -15.85
CA GLN A 225 -13.08 3.89 -16.93
C GLN A 225 -11.96 3.61 -17.95
N PRO A 226 -11.78 2.35 -18.38
CA PRO A 226 -10.76 2.02 -19.37
C PRO A 226 -11.09 2.67 -20.72
N LEU A 227 -10.07 3.24 -21.35
CA LEU A 227 -10.11 3.63 -22.76
C LEU A 227 -10.03 2.33 -23.59
N VAL A 228 -11.19 1.76 -23.90
CA VAL A 228 -11.41 0.37 -24.33
C VAL A 228 -10.48 -0.09 -25.47
N SER A 229 -9.82 -1.24 -25.28
CA SER A 229 -9.30 -2.07 -26.37
C SER A 229 -10.34 -3.12 -26.76
N GLN A 230 -10.49 -3.39 -28.06
CA GLN A 230 -11.36 -4.47 -28.55
C GLN A 230 -10.98 -5.79 -27.82
N ASN A 231 -11.98 -6.49 -27.27
CA ASN A 231 -11.88 -7.79 -26.57
C ASN A 231 -11.56 -7.79 -25.05
N MET A 232 -11.43 -6.65 -24.38
CA MET A 232 -11.27 -6.63 -22.91
C MET A 232 -12.63 -6.83 -22.21
N LYS A 233 -12.73 -7.77 -21.25
CA LYS A 233 -13.91 -7.88 -20.39
C LYS A 233 -13.92 -6.71 -19.41
N VAL A 234 -15.02 -5.97 -19.31
CA VAL A 234 -15.13 -4.80 -18.42
C VAL A 234 -16.26 -5.03 -17.43
N VAL A 235 -15.97 -4.81 -16.14
CA VAL A 235 -16.92 -4.89 -15.03
C VAL A 235 -16.85 -3.59 -14.24
N SER A 236 -18.00 -3.01 -13.88
CA SER A 236 -18.04 -1.83 -13.02
C SER A 236 -18.39 -2.19 -11.58
N PHE A 237 -17.92 -1.37 -10.65
CA PHE A 237 -18.37 -1.37 -9.26
C PHE A 237 -18.83 0.04 -8.84
N GLY A 238 -19.64 0.12 -7.79
CA GLY A 238 -19.99 1.39 -7.16
C GLY A 238 -21.19 1.26 -6.23
N LEU A 239 -21.48 2.31 -5.45
CA LEU A 239 -22.56 2.28 -4.44
C LEU A 239 -23.97 2.38 -5.02
N SER A 240 -24.12 2.60 -6.33
CA SER A 240 -25.44 2.58 -6.99
C SER A 240 -25.84 1.16 -7.39
N LYS A 241 -27.13 0.97 -7.70
CA LYS A 241 -27.66 -0.30 -8.21
C LYS A 241 -26.86 -0.78 -9.43
N PRO A 242 -26.39 -2.05 -9.45
CA PRO A 242 -25.60 -2.57 -10.56
C PRO A 242 -26.45 -3.04 -11.75
N ASP A 243 -25.83 -3.03 -12.93
CA ASP A 243 -26.28 -3.77 -14.12
C ASP A 243 -25.90 -5.25 -14.03
N LEU A 244 -26.38 -6.08 -14.98
CA LEU A 244 -26.36 -7.55 -14.91
C LEU A 244 -25.01 -8.18 -14.53
N ASN A 245 -23.89 -7.62 -15.04
CA ASN A 245 -22.54 -8.17 -14.81
C ASN A 245 -21.70 -7.32 -13.85
N ASP A 246 -22.29 -6.28 -13.27
CA ASP A 246 -21.60 -5.30 -12.44
C ASP A 246 -21.87 -5.52 -10.96
N TYR A 247 -21.05 -4.88 -10.14
CA TYR A 247 -21.14 -4.93 -8.69
C TYR A 247 -21.72 -3.62 -8.14
N GLY A 248 -22.60 -3.74 -7.16
CA GLY A 248 -23.19 -2.58 -6.51
C GLY A 248 -24.07 -2.93 -5.33
N LEU A 249 -24.98 -2.02 -4.97
CA LEU A 249 -25.87 -2.19 -3.83
C LEU A 249 -27.31 -2.46 -4.27
N LEU A 250 -27.99 -3.37 -3.56
CA LEU A 250 -29.42 -3.62 -3.68
C LEU A 250 -30.10 -3.46 -2.32
N ASP A 251 -31.27 -2.84 -2.30
CA ASP A 251 -32.18 -2.92 -1.15
C ASP A 251 -33.05 -4.16 -1.31
N VAL A 252 -33.02 -5.04 -0.31
CA VAL A 252 -33.90 -6.20 -0.20
C VAL A 252 -34.67 -6.07 1.11
N ALA A 253 -35.93 -5.62 1.00
CA ALA A 253 -36.84 -5.45 2.13
C ALA A 253 -36.28 -4.55 3.25
N GLY A 254 -35.60 -3.45 2.88
CA GLY A 254 -35.03 -2.49 3.83
C GLY A 254 -33.65 -2.86 4.37
N THR A 255 -33.07 -3.98 3.91
CA THR A 255 -31.68 -4.35 4.19
C THR A 255 -30.84 -4.12 2.94
N GLU A 256 -29.70 -3.44 3.08
CA GLU A 256 -28.79 -3.17 1.98
C GLU A 256 -27.81 -4.34 1.77
N TYR A 257 -27.72 -4.83 0.55
CA TYR A 257 -26.86 -5.94 0.15
C TYR A 257 -25.82 -5.49 -0.86
N LEU A 258 -24.58 -5.96 -0.70
CA LEU A 258 -23.63 -6.02 -1.80
C LEU A 258 -24.15 -7.08 -2.79
N ALA A 259 -24.15 -6.74 -4.07
CA ALA A 259 -24.82 -7.52 -5.10
C ALA A 259 -24.03 -7.55 -6.40
N LYS A 260 -24.30 -8.59 -7.19
CA LYS A 260 -23.93 -8.67 -8.61
C LYS A 260 -25.19 -8.69 -9.45
N GLY A 261 -25.39 -7.68 -10.30
CA GLY A 261 -26.64 -7.51 -11.04
C GLY A 261 -27.87 -7.55 -10.13
N LEU A 262 -28.73 -8.56 -10.29
CA LEU A 262 -29.94 -8.73 -9.47
C LEU A 262 -29.75 -9.71 -8.31
N THR A 263 -28.56 -10.28 -8.14
CA THR A 263 -28.28 -11.29 -7.12
C THR A 263 -27.67 -10.62 -5.88
N PRO A 264 -28.39 -10.55 -4.75
CA PRO A 264 -27.79 -10.15 -3.47
C PRO A 264 -26.78 -11.21 -3.02
N LEU A 265 -25.63 -10.77 -2.50
CA LEU A 265 -24.52 -11.63 -2.11
C LEU A 265 -24.34 -11.67 -0.59
N ILE A 266 -24.20 -10.50 0.05
CA ILE A 266 -23.95 -10.35 1.49
C ILE A 266 -24.57 -9.04 1.98
N ALA A 267 -25.19 -9.03 3.17
CA ALA A 267 -25.71 -7.79 3.73
C ALA A 267 -24.54 -6.86 4.12
N SER A 268 -24.68 -5.55 3.89
CA SER A 268 -23.59 -4.60 4.16
C SER A 268 -23.22 -4.53 5.63
N GLU A 269 -24.15 -4.83 6.54
CA GLU A 269 -23.91 -4.93 7.99
C GLU A 269 -23.12 -6.18 8.42
N GLU A 270 -23.02 -7.20 7.56
CA GLU A 270 -22.17 -8.38 7.83
C GLU A 270 -20.69 -8.11 7.53
N LEU A 271 -20.36 -6.99 6.88
CA LEU A 271 -18.97 -6.58 6.67
C LEU A 271 -18.34 -6.20 8.00
N LYS A 272 -17.14 -6.73 8.26
CA LYS A 272 -16.41 -6.38 9.49
C LYS A 272 -15.94 -4.93 9.50
N LEU A 273 -15.58 -4.40 8.33
CA LEU A 273 -15.19 -3.00 8.17
C LEU A 273 -16.42 -2.13 7.84
N PRO A 274 -16.84 -1.23 8.74
CA PRO A 274 -17.96 -0.34 8.48
C PRO A 274 -17.57 0.77 7.50
N GLY A 275 -18.58 1.41 6.91
CA GLY A 275 -18.43 2.63 6.12
C GLY A 275 -18.54 2.44 4.60
N ARG A 276 -19.09 3.46 3.93
CA ARG A 276 -19.40 3.45 2.50
C ARG A 276 -18.17 3.19 1.61
N HIS A 277 -17.02 3.74 1.95
CA HIS A 277 -15.77 3.51 1.21
C HIS A 277 -15.28 2.05 1.34
N ASN A 278 -15.51 1.39 2.49
CA ASN A 278 -15.17 -0.02 2.66
C ASN A 278 -16.14 -0.94 1.92
N ILE A 279 -17.42 -0.58 1.83
CA ILE A 279 -18.37 -1.26 0.93
C ILE A 279 -17.90 -1.16 -0.53
N GLU A 280 -17.49 0.04 -0.97
CA GLU A 280 -16.96 0.23 -2.32
C GLU A 280 -15.69 -0.60 -2.58
N ASN A 281 -14.75 -0.61 -1.62
CA ASN A 281 -13.56 -1.47 -1.68
C ASN A 281 -13.92 -2.95 -1.76
N ALA A 282 -14.90 -3.42 -0.98
CA ALA A 282 -15.38 -4.80 -1.00
C ALA A 282 -16.00 -5.16 -2.35
N LEU A 283 -16.82 -4.28 -2.94
CA LEU A 283 -17.39 -4.47 -4.28
C LEU A 283 -16.30 -4.58 -5.35
N SER A 284 -15.27 -3.72 -5.28
CA SER A 284 -14.12 -3.80 -6.19
C SER A 284 -13.35 -5.11 -6.04
N ALA A 285 -13.12 -5.57 -4.80
CA ALA A 285 -12.42 -6.82 -4.52
C ALA A 285 -13.21 -8.05 -5.00
N LEU A 286 -14.53 -8.07 -4.83
CA LEU A 286 -15.40 -9.12 -5.37
C LEU A 286 -15.34 -9.20 -6.89
N ALA A 287 -15.38 -8.04 -7.58
CA ALA A 287 -15.27 -7.98 -9.03
C ALA A 287 -13.90 -8.48 -9.52
N LEU A 288 -12.81 -8.07 -8.86
CA LEU A 288 -11.45 -8.53 -9.16
C LEU A 288 -11.33 -10.05 -8.96
N GLY A 289 -11.75 -10.54 -7.80
CA GLY A 289 -11.67 -11.95 -7.43
C GLY A 289 -12.47 -12.86 -8.36
N GLU A 290 -13.69 -12.46 -8.75
CA GLU A 290 -14.49 -13.21 -9.74
C GLU A 290 -13.74 -13.34 -11.08
N LEU A 291 -13.12 -12.25 -11.55
CA LEU A 291 -12.45 -12.22 -12.84
C LEU A 291 -11.16 -13.06 -12.89
N VAL A 292 -10.50 -13.30 -11.75
CA VAL A 292 -9.41 -14.30 -11.63
C VAL A 292 -9.89 -15.68 -11.16
N GLY A 293 -11.21 -15.89 -11.07
CA GLY A 293 -11.81 -17.20 -10.79
C GLY A 293 -11.74 -17.64 -9.34
N LEU A 294 -11.78 -16.72 -8.36
CA LEU A 294 -11.94 -17.06 -6.95
C LEU A 294 -13.37 -17.54 -6.65
N ASN A 295 -13.51 -18.48 -5.70
CA ASN A 295 -14.82 -18.93 -5.26
C ASN A 295 -15.58 -17.82 -4.49
N THR A 296 -16.84 -17.60 -4.87
CA THR A 296 -17.70 -16.59 -4.22
C THR A 296 -17.85 -16.82 -2.72
N GLU A 297 -18.01 -18.06 -2.25
CA GLU A 297 -18.18 -18.35 -0.82
C GLU A 297 -16.94 -17.96 -0.01
N ALA A 298 -15.74 -18.27 -0.52
CA ALA A 298 -14.48 -17.86 0.11
C ALA A 298 -14.34 -16.33 0.13
N MET A 299 -14.72 -15.64 -0.96
CA MET A 299 -14.70 -14.18 -1.00
C MET A 299 -15.66 -13.56 0.02
N LEU A 300 -16.90 -14.05 0.12
CA LEU A 300 -17.89 -13.54 1.08
C LEU A 300 -17.51 -13.85 2.52
N ALA A 301 -16.94 -15.03 2.79
CA ALA A 301 -16.46 -15.39 4.11
C ALA A 301 -15.30 -14.49 4.56
N THR A 302 -14.40 -14.13 3.64
CA THR A 302 -13.31 -13.16 3.89
C THR A 302 -13.84 -11.77 4.25
N LEU A 303 -14.89 -11.30 3.57
CA LEU A 303 -15.51 -10.01 3.85
C LEU A 303 -16.08 -9.89 5.28
N LYS A 304 -16.51 -11.03 5.87
CA LYS A 304 -17.02 -11.09 7.25
C LYS A 304 -15.93 -11.01 8.32
N THR A 305 -14.68 -11.28 7.97
CA THR A 305 -13.57 -11.39 8.93
C THR A 305 -12.46 -10.36 8.70
N PHE A 306 -12.36 -9.80 7.49
CA PHE A 306 -11.32 -8.83 7.14
C PHE A 306 -11.42 -7.58 8.00
N SER A 307 -10.43 -7.36 8.88
CA SER A 307 -10.41 -6.28 9.88
C SER A 307 -9.60 -5.05 9.45
N GLY A 308 -9.21 -5.00 8.18
CA GLY A 308 -8.36 -3.94 7.62
C GLY A 308 -6.90 -4.35 7.51
N LEU A 309 -6.05 -3.37 7.22
CA LEU A 309 -4.62 -3.59 7.05
C LEU A 309 -3.92 -3.64 8.39
N ARG A 310 -3.03 -4.62 8.59
CA ARG A 310 -2.24 -4.68 9.81
C ARG A 310 -1.56 -3.34 10.10
N HIS A 311 -1.71 -2.87 11.34
CA HIS A 311 -1.14 -1.62 11.83
C HIS A 311 -1.62 -0.33 11.14
N ARG A 312 -2.70 -0.34 10.35
CA ARG A 312 -3.29 0.86 9.72
C ARG A 312 -4.78 0.91 10.01
N CYS A 313 -5.16 1.66 11.05
CA CYS A 313 -6.50 1.68 11.64
C CYS A 313 -7.15 0.29 11.71
N GLN A 314 -6.36 -0.73 12.05
CA GLN A 314 -6.80 -2.12 12.09
C GLN A 314 -7.69 -2.34 13.30
N TRP A 315 -8.90 -2.85 13.11
CA TRP A 315 -9.73 -3.27 14.23
C TRP A 315 -9.16 -4.55 14.85
N LEU A 316 -8.95 -4.56 16.17
CA LEU A 316 -8.40 -5.72 16.88
C LEU A 316 -9.46 -6.51 17.64
N ALA A 317 -10.17 -5.84 18.53
CA ALA A 317 -11.12 -6.45 19.45
C ALA A 317 -12.12 -5.42 19.96
N GLU A 318 -13.22 -5.94 20.52
CA GLU A 318 -14.10 -5.18 21.40
C GLU A 318 -14.09 -5.86 22.78
N ILE A 319 -13.68 -5.11 23.81
CA ILE A 319 -13.53 -5.62 25.18
C ILE A 319 -14.31 -4.70 26.11
N ASN A 320 -15.30 -5.25 26.82
CA ASN A 320 -16.21 -4.47 27.67
C ASN A 320 -16.88 -3.30 26.90
N SER A 321 -17.27 -3.55 25.65
CA SER A 321 -17.84 -2.56 24.73
C SER A 321 -16.91 -1.39 24.38
N VAL A 322 -15.61 -1.56 24.54
CA VAL A 322 -14.58 -0.62 24.08
C VAL A 322 -13.91 -1.22 22.84
N ALA A 323 -13.88 -0.48 21.74
CA ALA A 323 -13.24 -0.91 20.51
C ALA A 323 -11.74 -0.55 20.51
N TYR A 324 -10.88 -1.46 20.06
CA TYR A 324 -9.42 -1.26 20.02
C TYR A 324 -8.92 -1.24 18.57
N PHE A 325 -8.20 -0.18 18.20
CA PHE A 325 -7.65 0.02 16.86
C PHE A 325 -6.13 0.20 16.86
N ASN A 326 -5.46 -0.55 15.99
CA ASN A 326 -4.01 -0.47 15.76
C ASN A 326 -3.71 0.35 14.51
N ASP A 327 -3.22 1.58 14.69
CA ASP A 327 -2.71 2.47 13.64
C ASP A 327 -1.21 2.78 13.86
N SER A 328 -0.41 1.79 14.27
CA SER A 328 1.02 1.98 14.51
C SER A 328 1.81 2.50 13.29
N LYS A 329 1.31 2.27 12.07
CA LYS A 329 1.87 2.83 10.81
C LYS A 329 1.68 4.34 10.67
N GLY A 330 0.81 4.95 11.48
CA GLY A 330 0.61 6.40 11.65
C GLY A 330 1.83 7.12 12.23
N THR A 331 2.95 7.06 11.52
CA THR A 331 4.28 7.54 11.96
C THR A 331 4.52 9.03 11.73
N ASN A 332 3.47 9.78 11.35
CA ASN A 332 3.49 11.21 11.13
C ASN A 332 2.15 11.85 11.53
N VAL A 333 2.18 13.16 11.77
CA VAL A 333 1.03 13.96 12.23
C VAL A 333 -0.21 13.82 11.35
N GLY A 334 -0.07 13.94 10.03
CA GLY A 334 -1.20 13.85 9.10
C GLY A 334 -1.92 12.50 9.14
N ALA A 335 -1.16 11.39 9.28
CA ALA A 335 -1.73 10.07 9.41
C ALA A 335 -2.58 9.92 10.70
N SER A 336 -2.08 10.43 11.83
CA SER A 336 -2.82 10.38 13.09
C SER A 336 -4.04 11.28 13.11
N ILE A 337 -3.97 12.46 12.48
CA ILE A 337 -5.13 13.33 12.26
C ILE A 337 -6.23 12.59 11.47
N ALA A 338 -5.86 11.88 10.40
CA ALA A 338 -6.81 11.12 9.61
C ALA A 338 -7.44 9.96 10.41
N ALA A 339 -6.64 9.24 11.20
CA ALA A 339 -7.12 8.15 12.06
C ALA A 339 -8.11 8.65 13.13
N ILE A 340 -7.76 9.72 13.85
CA ILE A 340 -8.64 10.32 14.86
C ILE A 340 -9.95 10.78 14.22
N ASN A 341 -9.88 11.50 13.10
CA ASN A 341 -11.09 11.95 12.40
C ASN A 341 -11.99 10.79 11.95
N GLY A 342 -11.38 9.71 11.44
CA GLY A 342 -12.12 8.54 10.94
C GLY A 342 -12.80 7.71 12.03
N LEU A 343 -12.28 7.75 13.26
CA LEU A 343 -12.83 7.02 14.41
C LEU A 343 -13.63 7.93 15.36
N SER A 344 -13.51 9.24 15.22
CA SER A 344 -14.33 10.23 15.93
C SER A 344 -15.72 10.36 15.30
N GLY A 345 -16.76 10.53 16.11
CA GLY A 345 -18.13 10.79 15.65
C GLY A 345 -19.13 9.65 15.85
N GLY A 346 -18.70 8.53 16.46
CA GLY A 346 -19.60 7.53 17.04
C GLY A 346 -20.20 7.97 18.38
N GLU A 347 -20.89 7.06 19.06
CA GLU A 347 -21.51 7.33 20.37
C GLU A 347 -20.50 7.54 21.50
N GLY A 348 -19.27 7.00 21.37
CA GLY A 348 -18.18 7.18 22.33
C GLY A 348 -17.05 8.08 21.85
N GLN A 349 -16.08 8.30 22.73
CA GLN A 349 -14.93 9.17 22.49
C GLN A 349 -13.65 8.35 22.25
N VAL A 350 -12.63 8.99 21.69
CA VAL A 350 -11.33 8.36 21.42
C VAL A 350 -10.40 8.52 22.63
N ILE A 351 -9.77 7.45 23.07
CA ILE A 351 -8.60 7.45 23.94
C ILE A 351 -7.38 7.19 23.06
N LEU A 352 -6.46 8.14 22.99
CA LEU A 352 -5.33 8.10 22.08
C LEU A 352 -4.07 7.64 22.82
N ILE A 353 -3.37 6.64 22.29
CA ILE A 353 -1.99 6.32 22.65
C ILE A 353 -1.08 6.93 21.59
N ALA A 354 -0.23 7.90 21.97
CA ALA A 354 0.63 8.58 21.02
C ALA A 354 2.02 8.99 21.55
N GLY A 355 2.96 9.15 20.62
CA GLY A 355 4.34 9.55 20.89
C GLY A 355 5.39 8.58 20.30
N GLY A 356 6.65 8.89 20.54
CA GLY A 356 7.82 8.29 19.88
C GLY A 356 8.85 9.35 19.44
N VAL A 357 9.62 9.04 18.40
CA VAL A 357 10.60 9.99 17.80
C VAL A 357 9.91 10.95 16.85
N ALA A 358 9.81 12.23 17.24
CA ALA A 358 9.12 13.29 16.48
C ALA A 358 9.79 13.70 15.17
N LYS A 359 11.12 13.52 15.03
CA LYS A 359 11.91 13.95 13.86
C LYS A 359 11.70 15.42 13.45
N GLY A 360 11.44 16.31 14.42
CA GLY A 360 11.19 17.73 14.17
C GLY A 360 9.79 18.06 13.65
N ALA A 361 8.83 17.14 13.77
CA ALA A 361 7.43 17.40 13.43
C ALA A 361 6.82 18.50 14.30
N ASP A 362 5.97 19.32 13.69
CA ASP A 362 5.09 20.27 14.39
C ASP A 362 3.77 19.57 14.74
N PHE A 363 3.48 19.50 16.04
CA PHE A 363 2.29 18.84 16.58
C PHE A 363 1.12 19.82 16.82
N SER A 364 1.24 21.09 16.46
CA SER A 364 0.24 22.11 16.79
C SER A 364 -1.16 21.75 16.27
N GLU A 365 -1.27 21.35 15.00
CA GLU A 365 -2.55 20.94 14.40
C GLU A 365 -3.12 19.68 15.06
N LEU A 366 -2.25 18.70 15.36
CA LEU A 366 -2.66 17.49 16.06
C LEU A 366 -3.17 17.79 17.47
N ALA A 367 -2.52 18.72 18.18
CA ALA A 367 -2.90 19.10 19.53
C ALA A 367 -4.28 19.76 19.59
N GLU A 368 -4.62 20.62 18.63
CA GLU A 368 -5.96 21.18 18.51
C GLU A 368 -7.01 20.09 18.27
N LEU A 369 -6.71 19.12 17.39
CA LEU A 369 -7.62 18.00 17.13
C LEU A 369 -7.79 17.09 18.36
N ILE A 370 -6.69 16.80 19.07
CA ILE A 370 -6.72 16.01 20.30
C ILE A 370 -7.59 16.72 21.35
N ALA A 371 -7.43 18.02 21.53
CA ALA A 371 -8.22 18.79 22.50
C ALA A 371 -9.73 18.80 22.17
N ASP A 372 -10.10 18.71 20.89
CA ASP A 372 -11.49 18.70 20.43
C ASP A 372 -12.14 17.30 20.47
N LYS A 373 -11.40 16.26 20.06
CA LYS A 373 -12.00 14.95 19.73
C LYS A 373 -11.56 13.78 20.60
N VAL A 374 -10.52 13.95 21.42
CA VAL A 374 -9.94 12.88 22.22
C VAL A 374 -10.27 13.08 23.69
N LYS A 375 -10.76 12.03 24.34
CA LYS A 375 -11.15 12.01 25.76
C LYS A 375 -9.93 12.03 26.68
N ALA A 376 -8.88 11.29 26.32
CA ALA A 376 -7.64 11.20 27.09
C ALA A 376 -6.46 10.83 26.20
N LEU A 377 -5.28 11.33 26.54
CA LEU A 377 -4.01 11.01 25.89
C LEU A 377 -3.12 10.16 26.80
N VAL A 378 -2.74 8.98 26.32
CA VAL A 378 -1.66 8.18 26.90
C VAL A 378 -0.39 8.45 26.09
N ALA A 379 0.50 9.26 26.65
CA ALA A 379 1.71 9.73 26.00
C ALA A 379 2.88 8.75 26.24
N ILE A 380 3.56 8.33 25.17
CA ILE A 380 4.69 7.38 25.20
C ILE A 380 5.92 7.94 24.48
N GLY A 381 7.10 7.46 24.84
CA GLY A 381 8.34 7.75 24.11
C GLY A 381 8.89 9.17 24.24
N GLU A 382 9.88 9.51 23.43
CA GLU A 382 10.63 10.78 23.49
C GLU A 382 9.73 12.02 23.35
N ALA A 383 8.74 11.96 22.47
CA ALA A 383 7.80 13.06 22.24
C ALA A 383 6.71 13.20 23.32
N ALA A 384 6.64 12.31 24.31
CA ALA A 384 5.55 12.29 25.29
C ALA A 384 5.41 13.64 26.02
N ALA A 385 6.52 14.20 26.52
CA ALA A 385 6.51 15.47 27.24
C ALA A 385 6.07 16.65 26.35
N THR A 386 6.44 16.64 25.08
CA THR A 386 6.04 17.66 24.11
C THR A 386 4.53 17.59 23.84
N LEU A 387 4.00 16.38 23.58
CA LEU A 387 2.56 16.18 23.37
C LEU A 387 1.75 16.56 24.61
N ALA A 388 2.19 16.11 25.80
CA ALA A 388 1.54 16.43 27.07
C ALA A 388 1.46 17.94 27.30
N LYS A 389 2.54 18.68 27.01
CA LYS A 389 2.56 20.15 27.13
C LYS A 389 1.58 20.84 26.18
N LEU A 390 1.36 20.31 24.98
CA LEU A 390 0.47 20.91 23.98
C LEU A 390 -1.01 20.71 24.32
N VAL A 391 -1.33 19.68 25.11
CA VAL A 391 -2.70 19.38 25.55
C VAL A 391 -2.96 19.73 27.02
N ASP A 392 -1.97 20.35 27.68
CA ASP A 392 -2.01 20.66 29.11
C ASP A 392 -3.24 21.52 29.46
N GLY A 393 -3.97 21.11 30.49
CA GLY A 393 -5.22 21.72 30.93
C GLY A 393 -6.41 21.59 29.96
N ARG A 394 -6.25 20.94 28.79
CA ARG A 394 -7.34 20.74 27.82
C ARG A 394 -7.98 19.37 27.95
N ILE A 395 -7.17 18.32 28.11
CA ILE A 395 -7.65 16.93 28.33
C ILE A 395 -6.76 16.20 29.35
N PRO A 396 -7.25 15.13 30.00
CA PRO A 396 -6.41 14.22 30.78
C PRO A 396 -5.26 13.65 29.93
N CYS A 397 -4.05 13.72 30.47
CA CYS A 397 -2.87 13.11 29.88
C CYS A 397 -2.10 12.32 30.92
N VAL A 398 -1.75 11.07 30.59
CA VAL A 398 -0.93 10.17 31.42
C VAL A 398 0.28 9.70 30.63
N PHE A 399 1.38 9.45 31.32
CA PHE A 399 2.60 8.92 30.71
C PHE A 399 2.66 7.41 30.90
N ALA A 400 3.08 6.68 29.87
CA ALA A 400 3.35 5.26 29.98
C ALA A 400 4.77 4.94 29.47
N SER A 401 5.46 4.05 30.18
CA SER A 401 6.83 3.64 29.91
C SER A 401 6.93 2.37 29.05
N SER A 402 5.82 1.67 28.84
CA SER A 402 5.73 0.48 27.99
C SER A 402 4.39 0.42 27.27
N MET A 403 4.31 -0.39 26.20
CA MET A 403 3.03 -0.59 25.49
C MET A 403 1.98 -1.28 26.36
N ALA A 404 2.39 -2.22 27.22
CA ALA A 404 1.48 -2.89 28.15
C ALA A 404 0.87 -1.91 29.15
N GLU A 405 1.69 -1.02 29.73
CA GLU A 405 1.22 0.06 30.61
C GLU A 405 0.31 1.03 29.85
N ALA A 406 0.68 1.40 28.62
CA ALA A 406 -0.13 2.32 27.82
C ALA A 406 -1.54 1.77 27.53
N VAL A 407 -1.64 0.48 27.20
CA VAL A 407 -2.92 -0.19 26.99
C VAL A 407 -3.72 -0.31 28.29
N ALA A 408 -3.06 -0.60 29.41
CA ALA A 408 -3.72 -0.67 30.72
C ALA A 408 -4.31 0.69 31.13
N GLU A 409 -3.53 1.77 31.00
CA GLU A 409 -3.99 3.13 31.28
C GLU A 409 -5.11 3.58 30.34
N ALA A 410 -5.00 3.26 29.04
CA ALA A 410 -6.04 3.56 28.07
C ALA A 410 -7.35 2.80 28.38
N SER A 411 -7.25 1.52 28.76
CA SER A 411 -8.40 0.69 29.14
C SER A 411 -9.06 1.22 30.42
N ALA A 412 -8.29 1.66 31.41
CA ALA A 412 -8.79 2.24 32.65
C ALA A 412 -9.52 3.58 32.42
N ALA A 413 -9.11 4.37 31.42
CA ALA A 413 -9.76 5.62 31.04
C ALA A 413 -11.02 5.43 30.16
N ALA A 414 -11.20 4.25 29.56
CA ALA A 414 -12.27 3.97 28.63
C ALA A 414 -13.60 3.61 29.33
N ALA A 415 -14.72 4.01 28.72
CA ALA A 415 -16.06 3.61 29.09
C ALA A 415 -16.74 2.85 27.92
N PRO A 416 -17.79 2.05 28.16
CA PRO A 416 -18.55 1.40 27.10
C PRO A 416 -18.95 2.39 25.98
N GLY A 417 -18.68 2.02 24.73
CA GLY A 417 -18.85 2.86 23.54
C GLY A 417 -17.58 3.59 23.09
N ASP A 418 -16.60 3.78 23.98
CA ASP A 418 -15.34 4.44 23.64
C ASP A 418 -14.45 3.60 22.71
N THR A 419 -13.47 4.27 22.11
CA THR A 419 -12.46 3.66 21.25
C THR A 419 -11.06 3.93 21.78
N VAL A 420 -10.24 2.89 21.96
CA VAL A 420 -8.80 3.00 22.21
C VAL A 420 -8.06 2.92 20.87
N LEU A 421 -7.28 3.96 20.56
CA LEU A 421 -6.53 4.08 19.31
C LEU A 421 -5.04 4.22 19.59
N LEU A 422 -4.24 3.29 19.09
CA LEU A 422 -2.80 3.52 18.90
C LEU A 422 -2.59 4.26 17.59
N SER A 423 -2.36 5.58 17.62
CA SER A 423 -1.94 6.35 16.43
C SER A 423 -0.85 7.35 16.83
N PRO A 424 0.44 7.01 16.62
CA PRO A 424 1.53 7.59 17.39
C PRO A 424 2.02 8.96 16.92
N ALA A 425 1.67 9.40 15.72
CA ALA A 425 2.19 10.58 15.02
C ALA A 425 3.73 10.65 14.89
N CYS A 426 4.44 9.63 15.36
CA CYS A 426 5.88 9.59 15.53
C CYS A 426 6.47 8.26 15.03
N ALA A 427 7.76 8.29 14.66
CA ALA A 427 8.52 7.06 14.44
C ALA A 427 8.72 6.28 15.75
N SER A 428 9.02 4.98 15.65
CA SER A 428 8.98 4.04 16.79
C SER A 428 10.34 3.77 17.46
N PHE A 429 11.44 4.25 16.90
CA PHE A 429 12.80 3.76 17.15
C PHE A 429 13.39 4.07 18.54
N ASP A 430 12.69 4.85 19.36
CA ASP A 430 13.06 5.14 20.74
C ASP A 430 12.66 4.04 21.72
N MET A 431 11.54 3.36 21.45
CA MET A 431 11.00 2.30 22.31
C MET A 431 10.90 0.93 21.63
N PHE A 432 10.96 0.87 20.30
CA PHE A 432 10.65 -0.31 19.50
C PHE A 432 11.56 -0.45 18.28
N ASP A 433 11.76 -1.68 17.80
CA ASP A 433 12.61 -1.96 16.63
C ASP A 433 12.02 -1.41 15.31
N SER A 434 10.69 -1.39 15.21
CA SER A 434 9.95 -0.88 14.05
C SER A 434 8.51 -0.54 14.40
N PHE A 435 7.76 0.03 13.45
CA PHE A 435 6.34 0.30 13.68
C PHE A 435 5.52 -1.00 13.72
N GLU A 436 5.96 -2.05 13.01
CA GLU A 436 5.40 -3.40 13.09
C GLU A 436 5.59 -3.96 14.50
N HIS A 437 6.82 -3.94 15.04
CA HIS A 437 7.09 -4.39 16.42
C HIS A 437 6.22 -3.62 17.44
N ARG A 438 6.12 -2.28 17.32
CA ARG A 438 5.22 -1.47 18.16
C ARG A 438 3.75 -1.91 18.04
N GLY A 439 3.29 -2.18 16.83
CA GLY A 439 1.93 -2.61 16.55
C GLY A 439 1.63 -4.01 17.09
N GLU A 440 2.58 -4.93 17.01
CA GLU A 440 2.49 -6.28 17.55
C GLU A 440 2.44 -6.30 19.08
N LEU A 441 3.23 -5.46 19.74
CA LEU A 441 3.15 -5.30 21.20
C LEU A 441 1.82 -4.71 21.65
N PHE A 442 1.23 -3.81 20.87
CA PHE A 442 -0.10 -3.28 21.15
C PHE A 442 -1.17 -4.36 20.97
N GLU A 443 -1.11 -5.13 19.88
CA GLU A 443 -1.99 -6.30 19.66
C GLU A 443 -1.92 -7.28 20.83
N HIS A 444 -0.70 -7.65 21.23
CA HIS A 444 -0.48 -8.56 22.35
C HIS A 444 -1.06 -8.00 23.66
N ALA A 445 -0.76 -6.75 23.99
CA ALA A 445 -1.26 -6.10 25.20
C ALA A 445 -2.80 -6.00 25.24
N VAL A 446 -3.44 -5.69 24.10
CA VAL A 446 -4.90 -5.65 23.98
C VAL A 446 -5.50 -7.04 24.19
N PHE A 447 -4.94 -8.08 23.57
CA PHE A 447 -5.46 -9.44 23.74
C PHE A 447 -5.24 -9.97 25.16
N SER A 448 -4.16 -9.59 25.85
CA SER A 448 -3.96 -9.94 27.26
C SER A 448 -5.01 -9.34 28.21
N LEU A 449 -5.71 -8.26 27.85
CA LEU A 449 -6.83 -7.75 28.65
C LEU A 449 -7.98 -8.76 28.78
N THR A 450 -8.10 -9.69 27.83
CA THR A 450 -9.12 -10.75 27.85
C THR A 450 -8.75 -11.94 28.74
N GLU A 451 -7.45 -12.14 29.02
CA GLU A 451 -6.94 -13.27 29.80
C GLU A 451 -6.97 -13.00 31.31
N VAL A 452 -7.11 -11.74 31.74
CA VAL A 452 -7.16 -11.33 33.16
C VAL A 452 -8.59 -11.41 33.73
N LYS A 453 -9.34 -12.48 33.41
CA LYS A 453 -10.66 -12.76 33.99
C LYS A 453 -10.66 -13.95 34.93
#